data_AF-A9YE76-F1
#
_entry.id   AF-A9YE76-F1
#
_cell.length_a   1.000
_cell.length_b   1.000
_cell.length_c   1.000
_cell.angle_alpha   90.00
_cell.angle_beta   90.00
_cell.angle_gamma   90.00
#
_symmetry.space_group_name_H-M   'P 1'
#
loop_
_entity.id
_entity.type
_entity.pdbx_description
1 polymer ?
#
loop_
_entity_poly.entity_id
_entity_poly.type
_entity_poly.pdbx_seq_one_letter_code
_entity_poly.pdbx_strand_id
1 'polypeptide(L)'
;PLYVAGAPIAQGEVRMDDGSEEGVATVMFLEGQVLDPHGRPLSGATVDLWHANTRGTYSFFDQSQSAYNLRRRIVTDAQGRYRARSIVPSGYGCDPQGPTQECLDLLGRHGQRPAHVHFFISAPGYRHLTTQINLSGDKYLWDDFAFATR
;
A
#
# COMPACT_ATOMS: atom_id res chain seq x y z
N PRO A 1 9.58 -5.91 0.53
CA PRO A 1 10.24 -6.20 -0.77
C PRO A 1 9.74 -5.39 -1.97
N LEU A 2 8.50 -4.88 -1.94
CA LEU A 2 7.80 -4.38 -3.14
C LEU A 2 7.77 -2.85 -3.27
N TYR A 3 8.58 -2.12 -2.49
CA TYR A 3 8.73 -0.67 -2.61
C TYR A 3 9.55 -0.32 -3.85
N VAL A 4 9.12 0.71 -4.59
CA VAL A 4 9.84 1.28 -5.73
C VAL A 4 9.90 2.78 -5.51
N ALA A 5 11.12 3.32 -5.39
CA ALA A 5 11.34 4.75 -5.21
C ALA A 5 10.93 5.55 -6.45
N GLY A 6 10.62 6.83 -6.28
CA GLY A 6 10.39 7.75 -7.40
C GLY A 6 8.97 7.79 -7.96
N ALA A 7 7.99 7.22 -7.25
CA ALA A 7 6.59 7.33 -7.65
C ALA A 7 6.15 8.79 -7.87
N PRO A 8 5.24 9.08 -8.82
CA PRO A 8 4.79 10.45 -9.09
C PRO A 8 4.27 11.15 -7.84
N ILE A 9 4.64 12.43 -7.68
CA ILE A 9 4.27 13.26 -6.53
C ILE A 9 3.10 14.18 -6.86
N ALA A 10 2.18 14.36 -5.91
CA ALA A 10 1.04 15.26 -6.00
C ALA A 10 0.88 16.07 -4.71
N GLN A 11 0.11 17.18 -4.78
CA GLN A 11 -0.17 18.05 -3.65
C GLN A 11 -1.59 17.80 -3.14
N GLY A 12 -1.73 17.40 -1.88
CA GLY A 12 -3.03 17.21 -1.20
C GLY A 12 -3.81 15.98 -1.66
N GLU A 13 -4.08 15.84 -2.96
CA GLU A 13 -4.92 14.78 -3.50
C GLU A 13 -4.40 14.17 -4.81
N VAL A 14 -4.72 12.88 -5.05
CA VAL A 14 -4.31 12.18 -6.28
C VAL A 14 -5.22 10.99 -6.61
N ARG A 15 -5.26 10.61 -7.91
CA ARG A 15 -5.75 9.29 -8.36
C ARG A 15 -4.56 8.34 -8.57
N MET A 16 -4.61 7.16 -7.95
CA MET A 16 -3.51 6.18 -7.95
C MET A 16 -3.60 5.18 -9.10
N ASP A 17 -4.81 4.72 -9.43
CA ASP A 17 -5.06 3.76 -10.50
C ASP A 17 -5.02 4.43 -11.89
N ASP A 18 -4.66 3.65 -12.91
CA ASP A 18 -4.62 4.08 -14.32
C ASP A 18 -5.92 3.80 -15.09
N GLY A 19 -6.96 3.30 -14.42
CA GLY A 19 -8.25 2.94 -15.01
C GLY A 19 -8.32 1.57 -15.67
N SER A 20 -7.22 0.81 -15.72
CA SER A 20 -7.19 -0.53 -16.36
C SER A 20 -8.16 -1.56 -15.74
N GLU A 21 -8.55 -1.35 -14.48
CA GLU A 21 -9.48 -2.23 -13.75
C GLU A 21 -10.85 -1.56 -13.51
N GLU A 22 -11.20 -0.51 -14.26
CA GLU A 22 -12.53 0.08 -14.23
C GLU A 22 -13.61 -0.97 -14.55
N GLY A 23 -14.68 -0.98 -13.76
CA GLY A 23 -15.78 -1.93 -13.89
C GLY A 23 -15.58 -3.29 -13.21
N VAL A 24 -14.36 -3.60 -12.76
CA VAL A 24 -14.06 -4.83 -11.99
C VAL A 24 -13.66 -4.49 -10.56
N ALA A 25 -12.83 -3.47 -10.37
CA ALA A 25 -12.35 -3.08 -9.05
C ALA A 25 -13.38 -2.28 -8.25
N THR A 26 -13.42 -2.51 -6.94
CA THR A 26 -14.15 -1.63 -6.02
C THR A 26 -13.32 -0.37 -5.78
N VAL A 27 -13.91 0.80 -6.04
CA VAL A 27 -13.24 2.09 -5.80
C VAL A 27 -13.05 2.32 -4.31
N MET A 28 -11.85 2.77 -3.93
CA MET A 28 -11.48 3.13 -2.57
C MET A 28 -11.07 4.59 -2.50
N PHE A 29 -11.62 5.33 -1.55
CA PHE A 29 -11.12 6.66 -1.18
C PHE A 29 -10.36 6.54 0.14
N LEU A 30 -9.09 6.90 0.10
CA LEU A 30 -8.21 6.88 1.25
C LEU A 30 -7.91 8.31 1.66
N GLU A 31 -8.36 8.69 2.85
CA GLU A 31 -8.14 10.02 3.41
C GLU A 31 -7.38 9.87 4.74
N GLY A 32 -6.45 10.78 4.98
CA GLY A 32 -5.71 10.77 6.25
C GLY A 32 -5.17 12.15 6.61
N GLN A 33 -4.68 12.24 7.84
CA GLN A 33 -4.06 13.44 8.39
C GLN A 33 -2.78 13.05 9.12
N VAL A 34 -1.67 13.72 8.78
CA VAL A 34 -0.40 13.58 9.47
C VAL A 34 -0.32 14.62 10.57
N LEU A 35 -0.14 14.14 11.80
CA LEU A 35 0.02 14.97 12.99
C LEU A 35 1.41 14.74 13.59
N ASP A 36 1.93 15.75 14.27
CA ASP A 36 3.13 15.60 15.10
C ASP A 36 2.79 14.90 16.45
N PRO A 37 3.79 14.55 17.29
CA PRO A 37 3.56 13.91 18.58
C PRO A 37 2.72 14.72 19.58
N HIS A 38 2.51 16.01 19.33
CA HIS A 38 1.66 16.88 20.14
C HIS A 38 0.26 17.06 19.53
N GLY A 39 -0.08 16.30 18.48
CA GLY A 39 -1.37 16.36 17.81
C GLY A 39 -1.53 17.55 16.85
N ARG A 40 -0.45 18.27 16.52
CA ARG A 40 -0.51 19.43 15.62
C ARG A 40 -0.42 18.98 14.16
N PRO A 41 -1.22 19.54 13.24
CA PRO A 41 -1.11 19.25 11.83
C PRO A 41 0.30 19.46 11.25
N LEU A 42 0.76 18.49 10.47
CA LEU A 42 2.08 18.54 9.84
C LEU A 42 1.93 18.80 8.34
N SER A 43 2.13 20.07 7.96
CA SER A 43 2.15 20.49 6.55
C SER A 43 3.47 20.12 5.87
N GLY A 44 3.41 19.73 4.60
CA GLY A 44 4.61 19.40 3.82
C GLY A 44 5.20 18.02 4.13
N ALA A 45 4.50 17.17 4.90
CA ALA A 45 4.85 15.78 5.05
C ALA A 45 4.66 15.07 3.70
N THR A 46 5.55 14.14 3.35
CA THR A 46 5.37 13.28 2.18
C THR A 46 4.85 11.92 2.64
N VAL A 47 3.72 11.50 2.07
CA VAL A 47 3.09 10.19 2.25
C VAL A 47 3.26 9.39 0.95
N ASP A 48 4.14 8.39 0.95
CA ASP A 48 4.24 7.41 -0.14
C ASP A 48 3.23 6.29 0.13
N LEU A 49 2.40 6.01 -0.87
CA LEU A 49 1.39 4.96 -0.87
C LEU A 49 1.69 3.95 -1.97
N TRP A 50 1.61 2.67 -1.65
CA TRP A 50 1.56 1.61 -2.66
C TRP A 50 0.78 0.38 -2.19
N HIS A 51 0.12 -0.30 -3.11
CA HIS A 51 -0.59 -1.55 -2.84
C HIS A 51 -0.72 -2.41 -4.11
N ALA A 52 -1.19 -3.65 -3.94
CA ALA A 52 -1.45 -4.57 -5.03
C ALA A 52 -2.72 -4.17 -5.83
N ASN A 53 -2.84 -4.66 -7.06
CA ASN A 53 -4.07 -4.61 -7.84
C ASN A 53 -5.10 -5.66 -7.38
N THR A 54 -6.22 -5.82 -8.11
CA THR A 54 -7.25 -6.82 -7.75
C THR A 54 -6.77 -8.28 -7.87
N ARG A 55 -5.64 -8.50 -8.53
CA ARG A 55 -5.01 -9.82 -8.73
C ARG A 55 -3.89 -10.11 -7.73
N GLY A 56 -3.63 -9.20 -6.78
CA GLY A 56 -2.55 -9.36 -5.80
C GLY A 56 -1.15 -9.11 -6.36
N THR A 57 -1.03 -8.47 -7.54
CA THR A 57 0.25 -8.18 -8.18
C THR A 57 0.60 -6.69 -8.13
N TYR A 58 1.88 -6.36 -8.22
CA TYR A 58 2.40 -4.99 -8.11
C TYR A 58 3.09 -4.55 -9.41
N SER A 59 2.88 -3.29 -9.80
CA SER A 59 3.67 -2.67 -10.88
C SER A 59 5.16 -2.82 -10.64
N PHE A 60 5.91 -2.97 -11.74
CA PHE A 60 7.34 -3.37 -11.83
C PHE A 60 7.64 -4.85 -11.53
N PHE A 61 6.81 -5.53 -10.75
CA PHE A 61 6.93 -6.98 -10.49
C PHE A 61 6.02 -7.80 -11.42
N ASP A 62 4.96 -7.18 -11.91
CA ASP A 62 4.09 -7.66 -12.97
C ASP A 62 4.21 -6.70 -14.16
N GLN A 63 4.79 -7.21 -15.26
CA GLN A 63 5.08 -6.42 -16.47
C GLN A 63 3.83 -6.04 -17.27
N SER A 64 2.67 -6.62 -16.95
CA SER A 64 1.40 -6.24 -17.60
C SER A 64 0.85 -4.90 -17.08
N GLN A 65 1.34 -4.42 -15.94
CA GLN A 65 0.89 -3.17 -15.33
C GLN A 65 1.70 -1.97 -15.83
N SER A 66 1.04 -0.82 -15.93
CA SER A 66 1.73 0.45 -16.21
C SER A 66 2.72 0.81 -15.10
N ALA A 67 3.77 1.56 -15.48
CA ALA A 67 4.78 2.01 -14.53
C ALA A 67 4.13 2.85 -13.43
N TYR A 68 4.43 2.53 -12.17
CA TYR A 68 3.81 3.15 -11.00
C TYR A 68 2.28 3.04 -10.92
N ASN A 69 1.65 2.06 -11.56
CA ASN A 69 0.26 1.73 -11.24
C ASN A 69 0.13 1.47 -9.74
N LEU A 70 -0.88 2.10 -9.10
CA LEU A 70 -1.18 1.99 -7.66
C LEU A 70 -0.01 2.41 -6.75
N ARG A 71 0.85 3.34 -7.20
CA ARG A 71 1.96 3.93 -6.43
C ARG A 71 1.96 5.45 -6.54
N ARG A 72 1.88 6.19 -5.43
CA ARG A 72 1.93 7.65 -5.44
C ARG A 72 2.66 8.20 -4.22
N ARG A 73 3.15 9.44 -4.35
CA ARG A 73 3.60 10.27 -3.22
C ARG A 73 2.69 11.48 -3.11
N ILE A 74 2.27 11.81 -1.91
CA ILE A 74 1.35 12.92 -1.67
C ILE A 74 1.96 13.83 -0.61
N VAL A 75 2.10 15.11 -0.94
CA VAL A 75 2.51 16.14 0.02
C VAL A 75 1.27 16.63 0.75
N THR A 76 1.32 16.63 2.08
CA THR A 76 0.19 17.05 2.92
C THR A 76 -0.06 18.55 2.83
N ASP A 77 -1.33 18.94 2.90
CA ASP A 77 -1.76 20.34 2.87
C ASP A 77 -1.40 21.10 4.17
N ALA A 78 -1.86 22.35 4.29
CA ALA A 78 -1.64 23.19 5.47
C ALA A 78 -2.27 22.62 6.77
N GLN A 79 -3.25 21.72 6.65
CA GLN A 79 -3.89 21.02 7.75
C GLN A 79 -3.35 19.58 7.89
N GLY A 80 -2.22 19.25 7.26
CA GLY A 80 -1.59 17.95 7.32
C GLY A 80 -2.39 16.85 6.62
N ARG A 81 -3.38 17.18 5.79
CA ARG A 81 -4.28 16.21 5.16
C ARG A 81 -3.74 15.72 3.83
N TYR A 82 -4.09 14.49 3.48
CA TYR A 82 -3.85 13.89 2.17
C TYR A 82 -5.04 13.02 1.75
N ARG A 83 -5.25 12.91 0.44
CA ARG A 83 -6.33 12.12 -0.16
C ARG A 83 -5.85 11.33 -1.36
N ALA A 84 -6.32 10.10 -1.48
CA ALA A 84 -6.07 9.27 -2.65
C ALA A 84 -7.36 8.57 -3.08
N ARG A 85 -7.74 8.74 -4.35
CA ARG A 85 -8.66 7.81 -5.00
C ARG A 85 -7.84 6.64 -5.54
N SER A 86 -8.24 5.43 -5.20
CA SER A 86 -7.63 4.20 -5.66
C SER A 86 -8.69 3.10 -5.78
N ILE A 87 -8.25 1.85 -5.74
CA ILE A 87 -9.06 0.65 -5.70
C ILE A 87 -8.76 -0.15 -4.43
N VAL A 88 -9.73 -0.95 -3.98
CA VAL A 88 -9.53 -1.91 -2.91
C VAL A 88 -8.49 -2.96 -3.36
N PRO A 89 -7.34 -3.09 -2.68
CA PRO A 89 -6.34 -4.08 -3.05
C PRO A 89 -6.82 -5.50 -2.72
N SER A 90 -6.30 -6.48 -3.45
CA SER A 90 -6.36 -7.87 -3.02
C SER A 90 -5.19 -8.20 -2.08
N GLY A 91 -5.31 -9.29 -1.34
CA GLY A 91 -4.15 -9.94 -0.71
C GLY A 91 -3.15 -10.42 -1.75
N TYR A 92 -1.93 -10.75 -1.31
CA TYR A 92 -0.93 -11.36 -2.19
C TYR A 92 -0.25 -12.53 -1.52
N GLY A 93 0.31 -13.43 -2.32
CA GLY A 93 1.04 -14.58 -1.86
C GLY A 93 2.48 -14.66 -2.37
N CYS A 94 3.25 -15.56 -1.78
CA CYS A 94 4.48 -16.05 -2.40
C CYS A 94 4.19 -16.65 -3.78
N ASP A 95 5.17 -16.58 -4.69
CA ASP A 95 5.11 -17.29 -5.96
C ASP A 95 4.88 -18.79 -5.70
N PRO A 96 3.79 -19.40 -6.21
CA PRO A 96 3.50 -20.81 -6.01
C PRO A 96 4.60 -21.75 -6.50
N GLN A 97 5.45 -21.31 -7.43
CA GLN A 97 6.58 -22.07 -7.96
C GLN A 97 7.92 -21.64 -7.34
N GLY A 98 7.88 -20.74 -6.37
CA GLY A 98 9.07 -20.19 -5.73
C GLY A 98 9.55 -21.02 -4.54
N PRO A 99 10.86 -20.96 -4.23
CA PRO A 99 11.44 -21.73 -3.11
C PRO A 99 10.86 -21.33 -1.74
N THR A 100 10.37 -20.09 -1.60
CA THR A 100 9.66 -19.67 -0.39
C THR A 100 8.36 -20.45 -0.21
N GLN A 101 7.58 -20.66 -1.27
CA GLN A 101 6.34 -21.43 -1.17
C GLN A 101 6.64 -22.91 -0.92
N GLU A 102 7.64 -23.48 -1.60
CA GLU A 102 8.10 -24.86 -1.36
C GLU A 102 8.43 -25.09 0.12
N CYS A 103 9.20 -24.19 0.73
CA CYS A 103 9.54 -24.27 2.15
C CYS A 103 8.29 -24.15 3.05
N LEU A 104 7.37 -23.25 2.73
CA LEU A 104 6.13 -23.09 3.49
C LEU A 104 5.23 -24.32 3.40
N ASP A 105 5.13 -24.95 2.23
CA ASP A 105 4.37 -26.19 2.03
C ASP A 105 4.94 -27.33 2.88
N LEU A 106 6.27 -27.47 2.93
CA LEU A 106 6.95 -28.45 3.79
C LEU A 106 6.69 -28.22 5.29
N LEU A 107 6.44 -26.97 5.68
CA LEU A 107 6.08 -26.59 7.05
C LEU A 107 4.56 -26.64 7.32
N GLY A 108 3.74 -26.97 6.32
CA GLY A 108 2.28 -26.96 6.42
C GLY A 108 1.68 -25.56 6.58
N ARG A 109 2.34 -24.53 6.04
CA ARG A 109 1.94 -23.11 6.13
C ARG A 109 1.55 -22.56 4.76
N HIS A 110 0.61 -21.62 4.72
CA HIS A 110 0.31 -20.87 3.49
C HIS A 110 1.25 -19.67 3.34
N GLY A 111 1.50 -19.22 2.11
CA GLY A 111 2.30 -18.02 1.81
C GLY A 111 1.49 -16.77 1.53
N GLN A 112 0.27 -16.68 2.04
CA GLN A 112 -0.69 -15.62 1.73
C GLN A 112 -0.68 -14.49 2.76
N ARG A 113 -0.88 -13.27 2.28
CA ARG A 113 -1.02 -12.06 3.09
C ARG A 113 -2.40 -11.43 2.85
N PRO A 114 -3.03 -10.85 3.88
CA PRO A 114 -4.28 -10.12 3.71
C PRO A 114 -4.11 -8.88 2.85
N ALA A 115 -5.20 -8.36 2.28
CA ALA A 115 -5.22 -7.07 1.60
C ALA A 115 -4.67 -5.95 2.51
N HIS A 116 -3.80 -5.10 1.95
CA HIS A 116 -3.20 -3.98 2.68
C HIS A 116 -2.73 -2.86 1.76
N VAL A 117 -2.65 -1.67 2.36
CA VAL A 117 -1.98 -0.50 1.79
C VAL A 117 -0.71 -0.23 2.57
N HIS A 118 0.40 -0.06 1.87
CA HIS A 118 1.66 0.32 2.48
C HIS A 118 1.83 1.83 2.54
N PHE A 119 2.51 2.28 3.58
CA PHE A 119 2.80 3.68 3.86
C PHE A 119 4.27 3.86 4.18
N PHE A 120 4.89 4.84 3.53
CA PHE A 120 6.02 5.57 4.08
C PHE A 120 5.60 7.00 4.36
N ILE A 121 5.90 7.52 5.54
CA ILE A 121 5.59 8.90 5.92
C ILE A 121 6.88 9.56 6.38
N SER A 122 7.20 10.71 5.80
CA SER A 122 8.41 11.47 6.11
C SER A 122 8.14 12.97 6.17
N ALA A 123 8.88 13.65 7.05
CA ALA A 123 8.87 15.10 7.14
C ALA A 123 10.22 15.59 7.71
N PRO A 124 10.70 16.79 7.32
CA PRO A 124 11.92 17.37 7.88
C PRO A 124 11.86 17.45 9.42
N GLY A 125 12.90 16.95 10.08
CA GLY A 125 12.97 16.94 11.56
C GLY A 125 12.19 15.81 12.24
N TYR A 126 11.51 14.93 11.50
CA TYR A 126 10.78 13.79 12.04
C TYR A 126 11.41 12.47 11.62
N ARG A 127 11.27 11.45 12.46
CA ARG A 127 11.64 10.08 12.10
C ARG A 127 10.68 9.56 11.03
N HIS A 128 11.23 8.89 10.04
CA HIS A 128 10.45 8.20 9.01
C HIS A 128 9.57 7.11 9.64
N LEU A 129 8.30 7.07 9.25
CA LEU A 129 7.35 6.03 9.64
C LEU A 129 7.11 5.09 8.45
N THR A 130 7.42 3.82 8.65
CA THR A 130 7.00 2.73 7.76
C THR A 130 5.86 1.98 8.43
N THR A 131 4.73 1.85 7.74
CA THR A 131 3.60 1.08 8.25
C THR A 131 2.78 0.46 7.12
N GLN A 132 1.80 -0.35 7.48
CA GLN A 132 0.75 -0.83 6.59
C GLN A 132 -0.61 -0.70 7.29
N ILE A 133 -1.67 -0.57 6.50
CA ILE A 133 -3.05 -0.66 6.98
C ILE A 133 -3.70 -1.85 6.28
N ASN A 134 -4.24 -2.77 7.07
CA ASN A 134 -4.96 -3.94 6.61
C ASN A 134 -6.47 -3.67 6.53
N LEU A 135 -7.18 -4.41 5.68
CA LEU A 135 -8.62 -4.27 5.53
C LEU A 135 -9.35 -5.28 6.42
N SER A 136 -10.36 -4.79 7.15
CA SER A 136 -11.18 -5.64 8.02
C SER A 136 -11.95 -6.68 7.23
N GLY A 137 -12.07 -7.90 7.76
CA GLY A 137 -12.81 -9.01 7.15
C GLY A 137 -12.04 -9.80 6.09
N ASP A 138 -10.78 -9.44 5.80
CA ASP A 138 -9.94 -10.25 4.92
C ASP A 138 -9.68 -11.64 5.52
N LYS A 139 -9.70 -12.68 4.67
CA LYS A 139 -9.51 -14.08 5.04
C LYS A 139 -8.24 -14.33 5.85
N TYR A 140 -7.14 -13.64 5.53
CA TYR A 140 -5.83 -13.87 6.14
C TYR A 140 -5.46 -12.79 7.18
N LEU A 141 -6.42 -11.96 7.61
CA LEU A 141 -6.15 -10.87 8.55
C LEU A 141 -5.53 -11.35 9.88
N TRP A 142 -6.01 -12.49 10.37
CA TRP A 142 -5.58 -13.09 11.63
C TRP A 142 -4.53 -14.19 11.45
N ASP A 143 -4.09 -14.42 10.22
CA ASP A 143 -3.14 -15.47 9.84
C ASP A 143 -2.21 -14.96 8.73
N ASP A 144 -1.65 -13.75 8.86
CA ASP A 144 -0.71 -13.20 7.86
C ASP A 144 0.59 -14.02 7.90
N PHE A 145 0.98 -14.64 6.78
CA PHE A 145 2.21 -15.43 6.74
C PHE A 145 3.44 -14.63 7.18
N ALA A 146 3.42 -13.32 6.94
CA ALA A 146 4.50 -12.39 7.27
C ALA A 146 4.44 -11.86 8.71
N PHE A 147 3.44 -12.24 9.52
CA PHE A 147 3.23 -11.76 10.89
C PHE A 147 3.24 -10.21 11.02
N ALA A 148 2.78 -9.52 9.98
CA ALA A 148 2.87 -8.07 9.85
C ALA A 148 1.55 -7.33 10.12
N THR A 149 0.47 -8.05 10.41
CA THR A 149 -0.78 -7.48 10.90
C THR A 149 -0.63 -7.05 12.37
N ARG A 150 -1.41 -6.05 12.79
CA ARG A 150 -1.41 -5.47 14.14
C ARG A 150 -2.83 -5.16 14.58
#